data_AF-A0A087SWD3-F1
#
_entry.id   AF-A0A087SWD3-F1
#
_cell.length_a   1.000
_cell.length_b   1.000
_cell.length_c   1.000
_cell.angle_alpha   90.00
_cell.angle_beta   90.00
_cell.angle_gamma   90.00
#
_symmetry.space_group_name_H-M   'P 1'
#
loop_
_entity.id
_entity.type
_entity.pdbx_description
1 polymer ?
#
loop_
_entity_poly.entity_id
_entity_poly.type
_entity_poly.pdbx_seq_one_letter_code
_entity_poly.pdbx_strand_id
1 'polypeptide(L)'
;MGVIAYNIRSLLVLFRGTMTAQRYVHEILQPHVLPLMQRLPGAIFQQDNPRPHTARVSQDCLRTVTTLPWPARSPDLSPIEHIWDHLGRRVGHPTSLNELDARLQQIWNEMSQDII
;
A
#
# COMPACT_ATOMS: atom_id res chain seq x y z
N MET A 1 1.41 -0.45 5.72
CA MET A 1 0.62 0.16 4.63
C MET A 1 1.52 0.22 3.42
N GLY A 2 1.40 -0.78 2.54
CA GLY A 2 2.07 -0.83 1.25
C GLY A 2 1.16 -0.23 0.19
N VAL A 3 1.76 0.39 -0.81
CA VAL A 3 1.06 0.75 -2.04
C VAL A 3 1.22 -0.44 -2.97
N ILE A 4 0.16 -0.92 -3.62
CA ILE A 4 0.23 -1.97 -4.66
C ILE A 4 -0.35 -1.42 -5.96
N ALA A 5 0.40 -1.57 -7.05
CA ALA A 5 -0.07 -1.27 -8.39
C ALA A 5 -0.10 -2.57 -9.20
N TYR A 6 -1.24 -2.88 -9.80
CA TYR A 6 -1.37 -4.05 -10.67
C TYR A 6 -0.37 -3.92 -11.84
N ASN A 7 0.36 -5.00 -12.17
CA ASN A 7 1.43 -5.07 -13.17
C ASN A 7 2.77 -4.36 -12.87
N ILE A 8 2.92 -3.68 -11.73
CA ILE A 8 4.20 -3.08 -11.34
C ILE A 8 4.44 -3.32 -9.86
N ARG A 9 5.52 -4.03 -9.53
CA ARG A 9 6.02 -4.14 -8.16
C ARG A 9 6.28 -2.73 -7.60
N SER A 10 5.35 -2.25 -6.81
CA SER A 10 5.42 -1.01 -6.09
C SER A 10 6.27 -1.18 -4.83
N LEU A 11 6.63 -0.04 -4.23
CA LEU A 11 7.45 0.00 -3.02
C LEU A 11 6.63 -0.51 -1.81
N LEU A 12 7.14 -1.52 -1.10
CA LEU A 12 6.65 -1.86 0.22
C LEU A 12 7.16 -0.82 1.23
N VAL A 13 6.28 0.08 1.64
CA VAL A 13 6.59 1.09 2.67
C VAL A 13 6.20 0.58 4.05
N LEU A 14 7.19 0.43 4.92
CA LEU A 14 7.01 0.09 6.33
C LEU A 14 7.01 1.38 7.14
N PHE A 15 5.96 1.59 7.92
CA PHE A 15 5.81 2.78 8.75
C PHE A 15 5.91 2.39 10.23
N ARG A 16 6.55 3.26 11.02
CA ARG A 16 6.61 3.12 12.48
C ARG A 16 5.61 4.08 13.13
N GLY A 17 4.91 3.59 14.15
CA GLY A 17 3.92 4.35 14.92
C GLY A 17 2.53 4.37 14.28
N THR A 18 1.70 5.35 14.64
CA THR A 18 0.32 5.47 14.10
C THR A 18 0.31 6.25 12.78
N MET A 19 -0.44 5.76 11.80
CA MET A 19 -0.66 6.46 10.53
C MET A 19 -1.79 7.49 10.68
N THR A 20 -1.47 8.77 10.52
CA THR A 20 -2.45 9.86 10.44
C THR A 20 -2.67 10.25 8.98
N ALA A 21 -3.75 10.97 8.68
CA ALA A 21 -4.03 11.44 7.31
C ALA A 21 -2.91 12.34 6.75
N GLN A 22 -2.35 13.22 7.59
CA GLN A 22 -1.22 14.10 7.24
C GLN A 22 0.03 13.28 6.89
N ARG A 23 0.37 12.30 7.74
CA ARG A 23 1.50 11.40 7.47
C ARG A 23 1.27 10.57 6.22
N TYR A 24 0.05 10.08 6.00
CA TYR A 24 -0.29 9.35 4.79
C TYR A 24 -0.04 10.19 3.52
N VAL A 25 -0.42 11.47 3.53
CA VAL A 25 -0.15 12.38 2.41
C VAL A 25 1.34 12.59 2.19
N HIS A 26 2.08 12.98 3.24
CA HIS A 26 3.48 13.39 3.12
C HIS A 26 4.47 12.22 2.97
N GLU A 27 4.18 11.07 3.59
CA GLU A 27 5.08 9.92 3.61
C GLU A 27 4.71 8.87 2.55
N ILE A 28 3.47 8.85 2.05
CA ILE A 28 3.01 7.83 1.09
C ILE A 28 2.56 8.46 -0.24
N LEU A 29 1.53 9.32 -0.21
CA LEU A 29 0.89 9.77 -1.44
C LEU A 29 1.84 10.62 -2.29
N GLN A 30 2.40 11.68 -1.73
CA GLN A 30 3.27 12.61 -2.45
C GLN A 30 4.59 11.99 -2.95
N PRO A 31 5.37 11.25 -2.13
CA PRO A 31 6.66 10.73 -2.59
C PRO A 31 6.56 9.47 -3.44
N HIS A 32 5.48 8.68 -3.31
CA HIS A 32 5.41 7.36 -3.93
C HIS A 32 4.24 7.19 -4.88
N VAL A 33 3.01 7.56 -4.49
CA VAL A 33 1.81 7.32 -5.31
C VAL A 33 1.72 8.30 -6.48
N LEU A 34 1.78 9.61 -6.22
CA LEU A 34 1.61 10.63 -7.27
C LEU A 34 2.66 10.49 -8.40
N PRO A 35 3.97 10.32 -8.12
CA PRO A 35 4.97 10.18 -9.17
C PRO A 35 4.79 8.89 -9.97
N LEU A 36 4.35 7.79 -9.32
CA LEU A 36 4.06 6.54 -9.99
C LEU A 36 2.88 6.68 -10.94
N MET A 37 1.78 7.29 -10.49
CA MET A 37 0.59 7.52 -11.31
C MET A 37 0.87 8.43 -12.51
N GLN A 38 1.73 9.44 -12.35
CA GLN A 38 2.16 10.29 -13.47
C GLN A 38 2.93 9.51 -14.55
N ARG A 39 3.65 8.44 -14.17
CA ARG A 39 4.43 7.61 -15.09
C ARG A 39 3.59 6.50 -15.75
N LEU A 40 2.36 6.28 -15.29
CA LEU A 40 1.49 5.19 -15.71
C LEU A 40 0.16 5.74 -16.24
N PRO A 41 0.14 6.26 -17.48
CA PRO A 41 -1.08 6.78 -18.07
C PRO A 41 -2.15 5.67 -18.16
N GLY A 42 -3.34 5.95 -17.63
CA GLY A 42 -4.46 5.01 -17.59
C GLY A 42 -4.49 4.07 -16.39
N ALA A 43 -3.49 4.11 -15.49
CA ALA A 43 -3.53 3.33 -14.26
C ALA A 43 -4.64 3.83 -13.32
N ILE A 44 -5.17 2.90 -12.52
CA ILE A 44 -6.18 3.16 -11.49
C ILE A 44 -5.54 2.86 -10.13
N PHE A 45 -5.58 3.84 -9.23
CA PHE A 45 -5.09 3.68 -7.87
C PHE A 45 -6.18 3.07 -6.98
N GLN A 46 -5.89 1.92 -6.36
CA GLN A 46 -6.76 1.33 -5.35
C GLN A 46 -6.21 1.63 -3.95
N GLN A 47 -7.09 2.06 -3.05
CA GLN A 47 -6.84 2.11 -1.61
C GLN A 47 -8.07 1.56 -0.87
N ASP A 48 -7.86 1.01 0.32
CA ASP A 48 -8.93 0.69 1.26
C ASP A 48 -9.50 1.96 1.92
N ASN A 49 -10.53 1.82 2.75
CA ASN A 49 -11.26 2.93 3.37
C ASN A 49 -10.97 3.19 4.88
N PRO A 50 -9.76 3.00 5.43
CA PRO A 50 -9.48 3.40 6.80
C PRO A 50 -9.49 4.93 6.92
N ARG A 51 -9.75 5.43 8.13
CA ARG A 51 -9.95 6.86 8.41
C ARG A 51 -8.87 7.80 7.83
N PRO A 52 -7.57 7.47 7.84
CA PRO A 52 -6.55 8.31 7.21
C PRO A 52 -6.75 8.47 5.71
N HIS A 53 -7.21 7.45 5.00
CA HIS A 53 -7.35 7.44 3.53
C HIS A 53 -8.60 8.20 3.08
N THR A 54 -9.68 8.08 3.85
CA THR A 54 -10.95 8.78 3.58
C THR A 54 -10.95 10.22 4.09
N ALA A 55 -9.88 10.66 4.78
CA ALA A 55 -9.78 12.03 5.26
C ALA A 55 -9.70 13.01 4.09
N ARG A 56 -10.30 14.19 4.28
CA ARG A 56 -10.37 15.24 3.25
C ARG A 56 -9.00 15.56 2.65
N VAL A 57 -7.96 15.70 3.47
CA VAL A 57 -6.60 16.02 3.01
C VAL A 57 -6.03 14.95 2.07
N SER A 58 -6.36 13.68 2.30
CA SER A 58 -5.90 12.56 1.47
C SER A 58 -6.69 12.47 0.17
N GLN A 59 -8.01 12.70 0.23
CA GLN A 59 -8.85 12.79 -0.96
C GLN A 59 -8.49 13.99 -1.83
N ASP A 60 -8.19 15.14 -1.23
CA ASP A 60 -7.73 16.34 -1.93
C ASP A 60 -6.39 16.10 -2.64
N CYS A 61 -5.47 15.36 -2.00
CA CYS A 61 -4.19 14.98 -2.60
C CYS A 61 -4.35 14.05 -3.81
N LEU A 62 -5.37 13.20 -3.83
CA LEU A 62 -5.65 12.24 -4.90
C LEU A 62 -6.61 12.76 -5.96
N ARG A 63 -7.00 14.05 -5.92
CA ARG A 63 -8.01 14.62 -6.81
C ARG A 63 -7.72 14.45 -8.30
N THR A 64 -6.44 14.41 -8.68
CA THR A 64 -6.00 14.24 -10.08
C THR A 64 -5.68 12.78 -10.42
N VAL A 65 -5.81 11.87 -9.46
CA VAL A 65 -5.53 10.44 -9.60
C VAL A 65 -6.85 9.71 -9.81
N THR A 66 -6.95 8.91 -10.88
CA THR A 66 -8.07 8.00 -11.05
C THR A 66 -8.02 6.94 -9.95
N THR A 67 -9.03 6.90 -9.09
CA THR A 67 -9.12 5.94 -7.98
C THR A 67 -10.21 4.91 -8.22
N LEU A 68 -10.00 3.67 -7.79
CA LEU A 68 -11.03 2.63 -7.78
C LEU A 68 -11.96 2.87 -6.58
N PRO A 69 -13.27 3.08 -6.79
CA PRO A 69 -14.22 3.18 -5.68
C PRO A 69 -14.24 1.85 -4.94
N TRP A 70 -13.87 1.87 -3.65
CA TRP A 70 -13.93 0.68 -2.81
C TRP A 70 -15.12 0.76 -1.85
N PRO A 71 -15.91 -0.31 -1.67
CA PRO A 71 -16.98 -0.31 -0.69
C PRO A 71 -16.41 -0.24 0.74
N ALA A 72 -17.08 0.51 1.61
CA ALA A 72 -16.72 0.57 3.01
C ALA A 72 -16.95 -0.81 3.66
N ARG A 73 -15.99 -1.27 4.49
CA ARG A 73 -16.07 -2.53 5.26
C ARG A 73 -16.05 -3.83 4.44
N SER A 74 -15.37 -3.84 3.29
CA SER A 74 -15.04 -5.07 2.56
C SER A 74 -13.52 -5.28 2.51
N PRO A 75 -12.87 -5.55 3.66
CA PRO A 75 -11.44 -5.89 3.66
C PRO A 75 -11.18 -7.14 2.82
N ASP A 76 -12.04 -8.16 2.96
CA ASP A 76 -11.91 -9.48 2.32
C ASP A 76 -11.87 -9.46 0.78
N LEU A 77 -12.26 -8.35 0.15
CA LEU A 77 -12.26 -8.22 -1.30
C LEU A 77 -10.98 -7.57 -1.84
N SER A 78 -10.13 -6.99 -0.97
CA SER A 78 -9.00 -6.20 -1.44
C SER A 78 -7.86 -7.15 -1.81
N PRO A 79 -7.33 -7.11 -3.04
CA PRO A 79 -6.17 -7.90 -3.43
C PRO A 79 -4.97 -7.72 -2.48
N ILE A 80 -4.88 -6.56 -1.81
CA ILE A 80 -3.84 -6.27 -0.82
C ILE A 80 -3.92 -7.16 0.43
N GLU A 81 -5.10 -7.62 0.84
CA GLU A 81 -5.26 -8.49 2.02
C GLU A 81 -4.69 -9.88 1.75
N HIS A 82 -4.88 -10.42 0.53
CA HIS A 82 -4.23 -11.67 0.14
C HIS A 82 -2.70 -11.57 0.18
N ILE A 83 -2.18 -10.41 -0.20
CA ILE A 83 -0.74 -10.15 -0.18
C ILE A 83 -0.25 -10.01 1.27
N TRP A 84 -0.99 -9.33 2.14
CA TRP A 84 -0.65 -9.28 3.57
C TRP A 84 -0.70 -10.65 4.24
N ASP A 85 -1.69 -11.48 3.92
CA ASP A 85 -1.79 -12.85 4.43
C ASP A 85 -0.59 -13.69 3.95
N HIS A 86 -0.23 -13.61 2.67
CA HIS A 86 0.95 -14.30 2.14
C HIS A 86 2.26 -13.84 2.80
N LEU A 87 2.44 -12.53 2.98
CA LEU A 87 3.58 -11.96 3.71
C LEU A 87 3.60 -12.44 5.17
N GLY A 88 2.46 -12.40 5.85
CA GLY A 88 2.30 -12.81 7.25
C GLY A 88 2.61 -14.29 7.47
N ARG A 89 2.18 -15.17 6.55
CA ARG A 89 2.50 -16.61 6.61
C ARG A 89 3.99 -16.89 6.39
N ARG A 90 4.66 -16.12 5.51
CA ARG A 90 6.08 -16.34 5.16
C ARG A 90 7.06 -15.70 6.15
N VAL A 91 6.70 -14.61 6.81
CA VAL A 91 7.63 -13.87 7.68
C VAL A 91 8.00 -14.63 8.95
N GLY A 92 7.11 -15.52 9.41
CA GLY A 92 7.30 -16.34 10.60
C GLY A 92 7.34 -15.51 11.89
N HIS A 93 8.29 -15.82 12.78
CA HIS A 93 8.43 -15.18 14.09
C HIS A 93 9.74 -14.40 14.19
N PRO A 94 9.81 -13.15 13.68
CA PRO A 94 10.99 -12.31 13.83
C PRO A 94 11.19 -11.90 15.29
N THR A 95 12.44 -11.82 15.72
CA THR A 95 12.86 -11.49 17.10
C THR A 95 13.10 -10.00 17.32
N SER A 96 13.14 -9.21 16.24
CA SER A 96 13.27 -7.76 16.28
C SER A 96 12.54 -7.07 15.13
N LEU A 97 12.26 -5.78 15.27
CA LEU A 97 11.67 -4.97 14.19
C LEU A 97 12.59 -4.89 12.96
N ASN A 98 13.90 -4.86 13.15
CA ASN A 98 14.84 -4.82 12.03
C ASN A 98 14.83 -6.14 11.25
N GLU A 99 14.69 -7.27 11.96
CA GLU A 99 14.55 -8.58 11.34
C GLU A 99 13.20 -8.71 10.61
N LEU A 100 12.12 -8.21 11.21
CA LEU A 100 10.80 -8.13 10.56
C LEU A 100 10.89 -7.31 9.26
N ASP A 101 11.47 -6.11 9.33
CA ASP A 101 11.62 -5.20 8.19
C ASP A 101 12.42 -5.87 7.06
N ALA A 102 13.57 -6.49 7.38
CA ALA A 102 14.41 -7.18 6.41
C ALA A 102 13.70 -8.38 5.75
N ARG A 103 13.02 -9.21 6.53
CA ARG A 103 12.30 -10.38 6.02
C ARG A 103 11.13 -9.98 5.12
N LEU A 104 10.34 -8.96 5.52
CA LEU A 104 9.23 -8.48 4.70
C LEU A 104 9.70 -7.94 3.35
N GLN A 105 10.80 -7.17 3.33
CA GLN A 105 11.40 -6.68 2.09
C GLN A 105 11.92 -7.82 1.20
N GLN A 106 12.56 -8.84 1.80
CA GLN A 106 13.03 -10.00 1.05
C GLN A 106 11.87 -10.77 0.43
N ILE A 107 10.86 -11.12 1.22
CA ILE A 107 9.68 -11.87 0.77
C ILE A 107 8.98 -11.11 -0.36
N TRP A 108 8.80 -9.79 -0.21
CA TRP A 108 8.21 -8.92 -1.22
C TRP A 108 8.96 -8.95 -2.56
N ASN A 109 10.30 -8.91 -2.50
CA ASN A 109 11.13 -8.95 -3.71
C ASN A 109 11.14 -10.31 -4.40
N GLU A 110 10.93 -11.40 -3.66
CA GLU A 110 10.84 -12.77 -4.17
C GLU A 110 9.45 -13.13 -4.71
N MET A 111 8.39 -12.40 -4.35
CA MET A 111 7.04 -12.69 -4.83
C MET A 111 6.95 -12.52 -6.36
N SER A 112 6.45 -13.56 -7.05
CA SER A 112 6.14 -13.49 -8.48
C SER A 112 5.13 -12.38 -8.74
N GLN A 113 5.24 -11.72 -9.90
CA GLN A 113 4.24 -10.74 -10.35
C GLN A 113 2.86 -11.37 -10.51
N ASP A 114 2.76 -12.70 -10.68
CA ASP A 114 1.46 -13.40 -10.78
C ASP A 114 0.67 -13.41 -9.46
N ILE A 115 1.34 -13.09 -8.34
CA ILE A 115 0.74 -13.01 -6.99
C ILE A 115 0.38 -11.55 -6.64
N ILE A 116 0.80 -10.57 -7.45
CA ILE A 116 0.66 -9.12 -7.19
C ILE A 116 -0.44 -8.50 -8.06
#